data_AF-A0A937PH42-F1
#
_entry.id   AF-A0A937PH42-F1
#
_cell.length_a   1.000
_cell.length_b   1.000
_cell.length_c   1.000
_cell.angle_alpha   90.00
_cell.angle_beta   90.00
_cell.angle_gamma   90.00
#
_symmetry.space_group_name_H-M   'P 1'
#
loop_
_entity.id
_entity.type
_entity.pdbx_description
1 polymer ?
#
loop_
_entity_poly.entity_id
_entity_poly.type
_entity_poly.pdbx_seq_one_letter_code
_entity_poly.pdbx_strand_id
1 'polypeptide(L)'
;MANFGIWNILGLITVVLLIVFFFRPRRNAVWGGLFLGIIIGLIIAILFVFRVSGFDWYKIVKCAILGTIIGFIAELLGKVSDFIKKRK
;
A
#
# COMPACT_ATOMS: atom_id res chain seq x y z
N MET A 1 -18.10 21.52 0.71
CA MET A 1 -18.19 20.51 -0.37
C MET A 1 -16.95 19.65 -0.26
N ALA A 2 -17.08 18.36 0.06
CA ALA A 2 -15.92 17.47 0.08
C ALA A 2 -15.40 17.34 -1.36
N ASN A 3 -14.25 17.95 -1.66
CA ASN A 3 -13.48 17.62 -2.84
C ASN A 3 -12.97 16.19 -2.64
N PHE A 4 -13.77 15.19 -3.05
CA PHE A 4 -13.37 13.79 -3.06
C PHE A 4 -12.28 13.60 -4.12
N GLY A 5 -11.06 14.01 -3.80
CA GLY A 5 -9.90 13.75 -4.63
C GLY A 5 -9.66 12.23 -4.72
N ILE A 6 -9.13 11.79 -5.87
CA ILE A 6 -8.77 10.38 -6.13
C ILE A 6 -8.02 9.72 -4.95
N TRP A 7 -7.20 10.50 -4.24
CA TRP A 7 -6.43 10.06 -3.07
C TRP A 7 -7.28 9.71 -1.84
N ASN A 8 -8.42 10.36 -1.65
CA ASN A 8 -9.34 10.04 -0.56
C ASN A 8 -10.05 8.71 -0.82
N ILE A 9 -10.45 8.47 -2.08
CA ILE A 9 -11.06 7.21 -2.52
C ILE A 9 -10.04 6.07 -2.37
N LEU A 10 -8.82 6.27 -2.85
CA LEU A 10 -7.73 5.30 -2.70
C LEU A 10 -7.39 5.05 -1.23
N GLY A 11 -7.35 6.09 -0.40
CA GLY A 11 -7.14 5.95 1.05
C GLY A 11 -8.21 5.09 1.70
N LEU A 12 -9.48 5.32 1.37
CA LEU A 12 -10.60 4.52 1.87
C LEU A 12 -10.46 3.05 1.46
N ILE A 13 -10.17 2.77 0.18
CA ILE A 13 -9.94 1.40 -0.34
C ILE A 13 -8.79 0.72 0.41
N THR A 14 -7.73 1.47 0.70
CA THR A 14 -6.56 0.97 1.43
C THR A 14 -6.91 0.57 2.86
N VAL A 15 -7.69 1.38 3.56
CA VAL A 15 -8.16 1.09 4.92
C VAL A 15 -9.04 -0.16 4.93
N VAL A 16 -9.97 -0.27 3.97
CA VAL A 16 -10.84 -1.45 3.84
C VAL A 16 -10.01 -2.71 3.58
N LEU A 17 -9.04 -2.65 2.66
CA LEU A 17 -8.13 -3.77 2.36
C LEU A 17 -7.32 -4.17 3.60
N LEU A 18 -6.80 -3.20 4.35
CA LEU A 18 -6.06 -3.48 5.57
C LEU A 18 -6.94 -4.14 6.63
N ILE A 19 -8.17 -3.68 6.84
CA ILE A 19 -9.10 -4.31 7.79
C ILE A 19 -9.37 -5.76 7.38
N VAL A 20 -9.71 -6.00 6.11
CA VAL A 20 -9.99 -7.35 5.60
C VAL A 20 -8.78 -8.28 5.74
N PHE A 21 -7.57 -7.77 5.49
CA PHE A 21 -6.34 -8.53 5.61
C PHE A 21 -5.76 -8.59 7.04
N PHE A 22 -6.22 -7.74 7.96
CA PHE A 22 -5.87 -7.77 9.38
C PHE A 22 -6.51 -8.97 10.07
N PHE A 23 -7.78 -9.26 9.76
CA PHE A 23 -8.52 -10.39 10.33
C PHE A 23 -8.10 -11.77 9.77
N ARG A 24 -7.19 -11.83 8.78
CA ARG A 24 -6.62 -13.10 8.29
C ARG A 24 -5.21 -13.33 8.85
N PRO A 25 -4.99 -14.30 9.77
CA PRO A 25 -3.71 -14.53 10.43
C PRO A 25 -2.59 -15.15 9.53
N ARG A 26 -2.77 -15.22 8.21
CA ARG A 26 -1.71 -15.66 7.30
C ARG A 26 -0.75 -14.50 6.98
N ARG A 27 0.52 -14.85 6.70
CA ARG A 27 1.51 -13.93 6.12
C ARG A 27 0.96 -13.42 4.78
N ASN A 28 0.42 -12.21 4.77
CA ASN A 28 -0.21 -11.63 3.59
C ASN A 28 0.73 -10.59 2.98
N ALA A 29 0.93 -10.64 1.66
CA ALA A 29 1.79 -9.69 0.95
C ALA A 29 1.29 -8.24 1.04
N VAL A 30 0.01 -8.04 1.41
CA VAL A 30 -0.59 -6.73 1.69
C VAL A 30 0.11 -6.00 2.84
N TRP A 31 0.42 -6.70 3.94
CA TRP A 31 1.16 -6.11 5.06
C TRP A 31 2.60 -5.79 4.67
N GLY A 32 3.26 -6.69 3.93
CA GLY A 32 4.59 -6.44 3.38
C GLY A 32 4.60 -5.23 2.45
N GLY A 33 3.58 -5.07 1.61
CA GLY A 33 3.38 -3.94 0.73
C GLY A 33 3.17 -2.63 1.46
N LEU A 34 2.36 -2.62 2.54
CA LEU A 34 2.19 -1.43 3.38
C LEU A 34 3.51 -1.02 4.04
N PHE A 35 4.24 -1.96 4.66
CA PHE A 35 5.52 -1.67 5.30
C PHE A 35 6.56 -1.14 4.30
N LEU A 36 6.70 -1.79 3.13
CA LEU A 36 7.58 -1.31 2.06
C LEU A 36 7.15 0.08 1.56
N GLY A 37 5.84 0.31 1.39
CA GLY A 37 5.29 1.59 0.98
C GLY A 37 5.59 2.71 1.96
N ILE A 38 5.48 2.45 3.27
CA ILE A 38 5.86 3.40 4.32
C ILE A 38 7.36 3.68 4.28
N ILE A 39 8.20 2.65 4.20
CA ILE A 39 9.66 2.80 4.15
C ILE A 39 10.07 3.65 2.93
N ILE A 40 9.55 3.33 1.75
CA ILE A 40 9.81 4.09 0.51
C ILE A 40 9.30 5.53 0.65
N GLY A 41 8.09 5.72 1.20
CA GLY A 41 7.54 7.05 1.45
C GLY A 41 8.38 7.89 2.41
N LEU A 42 8.94 7.25 3.44
CA LEU A 42 9.79 7.89 4.44
C LEU A 42 11.14 8.28 3.83
N ILE A 43 11.74 7.42 2.98
CA ILE A 43 12.94 7.74 2.20
C ILE A 43 12.68 8.95 1.29
N ILE A 44 11.57 8.95 0.54
CA ILE A 44 11.19 10.06 -0.35
C ILE A 44 10.96 11.35 0.46
N ALA A 45 10.28 11.26 1.59
CA ALA A 45 10.02 12.40 2.46
C ALA A 45 11.34 13.01 2.97
N ILE A 46 12.26 12.18 3.46
CA ILE A 46 13.60 12.62 3.90
C ILE A 46 14.37 13.27 2.76
N LEU A 47 14.39 12.66 1.56
CA LEU A 47 15.06 13.25 0.39
C LEU A 47 14.48 14.61 0.00
N PHE A 48 13.18 14.82 0.18
CA PHE A 48 12.52 16.09 -0.09
C PHE A 48 12.70 17.14 1.02
N VAL A 49 12.95 16.75 2.27
CA VAL A 49 13.32 17.68 3.34
C VAL A 49 14.56 18.49 2.96
N PHE A 50 15.56 17.84 2.36
CA PHE A 50 16.79 18.50 1.91
C PHE A 50 16.60 19.37 0.66
N ARG A 51 15.46 19.26 -0.04
CA ARG A 51 15.20 19.90 -1.34
C ARG A 51 14.16 21.02 -1.22
N VAL A 52 14.27 21.83 -0.17
CA VAL A 52 13.54 23.12 0.04
C VAL A 52 12.02 22.96 0.30
N SER A 53 11.43 21.78 0.09
CA SER A 53 9.97 21.55 0.18
C SER A 53 9.46 21.11 1.56
N GLY A 54 10.32 20.99 2.59
CA GLY A 54 9.93 20.57 3.93
C GLY A 54 9.46 19.11 4.01
N PHE A 55 9.16 18.65 5.23
CA PHE A 55 8.66 17.29 5.47
C PHE A 55 7.15 17.23 5.21
N ASP A 56 6.75 16.50 4.17
CA ASP A 56 5.35 16.37 3.78
C ASP A 56 4.82 14.96 4.10
N TRP A 57 4.05 14.87 5.20
CA TRP A 57 3.35 13.65 5.62
C TRP A 57 2.41 13.10 4.56
N TYR A 58 1.87 13.94 3.67
CA TYR A 58 0.94 13.51 2.63
C TYR A 58 1.62 12.58 1.61
N LYS A 59 2.91 12.77 1.34
CA LYS A 59 3.67 11.89 0.45
C LYS A 59 3.84 10.50 1.03
N ILE A 60 4.07 10.39 2.34
CA ILE A 60 4.20 9.10 3.04
C ILE A 60 2.91 8.31 2.94
N VAL A 61 1.77 8.96 3.21
CA VAL A 61 0.46 8.31 3.11
C VAL A 61 0.19 7.81 1.69
N LYS A 62 0.52 8.59 0.66
CA LYS A 62 0.39 8.16 -0.74
C LYS A 62 1.26 6.95 -1.08
N CYS A 63 2.51 6.93 -0.61
CA CYS A 63 3.40 5.80 -0.81
C CYS A 63 2.93 4.55 -0.06
N ALA A 64 2.37 4.70 1.14
CA ALA A 64 1.75 3.60 1.88
C ALA A 64 0.53 3.02 1.14
N ILE A 65 -0.34 3.88 0.60
CA ILE A 65 -1.49 3.49 -0.24
C ILE A 65 -1.01 2.68 -1.46
N LEU A 66 -0.04 3.21 -2.20
CA LEU A 66 0.52 2.52 -3.37
C LEU A 66 1.16 1.18 -3.01
N GLY A 67 1.96 1.16 -1.93
CA GLY A 67 2.59 -0.07 -1.44
C GLY A 67 1.56 -1.14 -1.06
N THR A 68 0.46 -0.75 -0.43
CA THR A 68 -0.62 -1.67 -0.06
C THR A 68 -1.32 -2.25 -1.29
N ILE A 69 -1.58 -1.43 -2.32
CA ILE A 69 -2.17 -1.88 -3.58
C ILE A 69 -1.25 -2.87 -4.29
N ILE A 70 0.06 -2.57 -4.36
CA ILE A 70 1.06 -3.48 -4.94
C ILE A 70 1.12 -4.80 -4.15
N GLY A 71 1.10 -4.73 -2.82
CA GLY A 71 1.06 -5.91 -1.95
C GLY A 71 -0.19 -6.77 -2.18
N PHE A 72 -1.34 -6.14 -2.44
CA PHE A 72 -2.57 -6.84 -2.80
C PHE A 72 -2.48 -7.52 -4.17
N ILE A 73 -1.91 -6.85 -5.17
CA ILE A 73 -1.69 -7.45 -6.49
C ILE A 73 -0.73 -8.65 -6.38
N ALA A 74 0.36 -8.53 -5.63
CA ALA A 74 1.31 -9.62 -5.40
C ALA A 74 0.64 -10.84 -4.72
N GLU A 75 -0.23 -10.59 -3.73
CA GLU A 75 -1.01 -11.63 -3.06
C GLU A 75 -1.98 -12.34 -4.04
N LEU A 76 -2.65 -11.59 -4.92
CA LEU A 76 -3.52 -12.16 -5.95
C LEU A 76 -2.73 -13.02 -6.94
N LEU A 77 -1.59 -12.51 -7.42
CA LEU A 77 -0.71 -13.24 -8.33
C LEU A 77 -0.18 -14.54 -7.70
N GLY A 78 0.17 -14.52 -6.42
CA GLY A 78 0.57 -15.72 -5.69
C GLY A 78 -0.54 -16.78 -5.67
N LYS A 79 -1.77 -16.38 -5.39
CA LYS A 79 -2.93 -17.29 -5.39
C LYS A 79 -3.25 -17.84 -6.78
N VAL A 80 -3.16 -17.01 -7.82
CA VAL A 80 -3.37 -17.44 -9.21
C VAL A 80 -2.29 -18.44 -9.63
N SER A 81 -1.03 -18.18 -9.28
CA SER A 81 0.09 -19.09 -9.54
C SER A 81 -0.11 -20.45 -8.86
N ASP A 82 -0.46 -20.46 -7.57
CA ASP A 82 -0.75 -21.68 -6.82
C ASP A 82 -1.94 -22.45 -7.41
N PHE A 83 -2.98 -21.74 -7.89
CA PHE A 83 -4.13 -22.35 -8.54
C PHE A 83 -3.75 -23.04 -9.85
N ILE A 84 -2.92 -22.41 -10.68
CA ILE A 84 -2.41 -23.00 -11.91
C ILE A 84 -1.55 -24.22 -11.60
N LYS A 85 -0.70 -24.15 -10.57
CA LYS A 85 0.21 -25.22 -10.19
C LYS A 85 -0.52 -26.46 -9.65
N LYS A 86 -1.67 -26.29 -8.99
CA LYS A 86 -2.52 -27.40 -8.52
C LYS A 86 -3.33 -28.10 -9.62
N ARG A 87 -3.50 -27.49 -10.80
CA ARG A 87 -4.20 -28.10 -11.95
C ARG A 87 -3.28 -28.93 -12.86
N LYS A 88 -1.97 -28.91 -12.62
CA LYS A 88 -0.97 -29.64 -13.39
C LYS A 88 -0.51 -30.87 -12.61
#